data_AF-A0A7K4LAH2-F1
#
_entry.id   AF-A0A7K4LAH2-F1
#
_cell.length_a   1.000
_cell.length_b   1.000
_cell.length_c   1.000
_cell.angle_alpha   90.00
_cell.angle_beta   90.00
_cell.angle_gamma   90.00
#
_symmetry.space_group_name_H-M   'P 1'
#
loop_
_entity.id
_entity.type
_entity.pdbx_description
1 polymer ?
#
loop_
_entity_poly.entity_id
_entity_poly.type
_entity_poly.pdbx_seq_one_letter_code
_entity_poly.pdbx_strand_id
1 'polypeptide(L)'
;MPHYKLTYFNLRGRAEIIRYLFAYSGKQYEDHRIEAADWPKIKPTIPFGKVPILEVDGVIIHQSLAIARYLAREAGVAGKTPVEQALVDAIVDTIDDFMTLFPWAEKNQDVR
;
A
#
# COMPACT_ATOMS: atom_id res chain seq x y z
N MET A 1 -0.76 4.69 21.33
CA MET A 1 -0.87 3.96 20.05
C MET A 1 0.20 4.52 19.13
N PRO A 2 0.83 3.68 18.29
CA PRO A 2 1.81 4.15 17.32
C PRO A 2 1.23 5.25 16.43
N HIS A 3 2.07 6.22 16.06
CA HIS A 3 1.73 7.23 15.07
C HIS A 3 1.89 6.64 13.67
N TYR A 4 0.81 6.61 12.90
CA TYR A 4 0.79 6.09 11.53
C TYR A 4 0.67 7.22 10.53
N LYS A 5 1.55 7.23 9.52
CA LYS A 5 1.45 8.12 8.36
C LYS A 5 1.56 7.34 7.06
N LEU A 6 0.48 7.31 6.28
CA LEU A 6 0.45 6.69 4.96
C LEU A 6 0.73 7.77 3.91
N THR A 7 1.78 7.60 3.12
CA THR A 7 2.10 8.50 2.00
C THR A 7 1.80 7.83 0.66
N TYR A 8 0.91 8.43 -0.13
CA TYR A 8 0.61 8.01 -1.50
C TYR A 8 0.09 9.16 -2.35
N PHE A 9 -0.04 8.96 -3.66
CA PHE A 9 -0.73 9.93 -4.51
C PHE A 9 -2.18 10.13 -4.08
N ASN A 10 -2.77 11.26 -4.48
CA ASN A 10 -4.19 11.55 -4.30
C ASN A 10 -5.10 10.69 -5.21
N LEU A 11 -5.00 9.38 -5.05
CA LEU A 11 -5.69 8.33 -5.79
C LEU A 11 -5.96 7.17 -4.83
N ARG A 12 -6.86 6.26 -5.22
CA ARG A 12 -7.01 4.97 -4.53
C ARG A 12 -5.75 4.12 -4.70
N GLY A 13 -5.58 3.58 -5.92
CA GLY A 13 -4.40 2.84 -6.35
C GLY A 13 -3.93 1.78 -5.34
N ARG A 14 -2.61 1.65 -5.22
CA ARG A 14 -1.97 0.65 -4.35
C ARG A 14 -2.11 0.95 -2.85
N ALA A 15 -2.50 2.17 -2.46
CA ALA A 15 -2.68 2.53 -1.05
C ALA A 15 -4.06 2.15 -0.49
N GLU A 16 -5.05 1.88 -1.34
CA GLU A 16 -6.43 1.76 -0.89
C GLU A 16 -6.66 0.57 0.06
N ILE A 17 -5.99 -0.55 -0.17
CA ILE A 17 -6.04 -1.71 0.74
C ILE A 17 -5.57 -1.35 2.16
N ILE A 18 -4.59 -0.45 2.26
CA ILE A 18 -4.06 0.06 3.55
C ILE A 18 -5.12 0.95 4.22
N ARG A 19 -5.75 1.85 3.46
CA ARG A 19 -6.83 2.73 3.96
C ARG A 19 -8.02 1.93 4.48
N TYR A 20 -8.39 0.85 3.80
CA TYR A 20 -9.47 -0.05 4.22
C TYR A 20 -9.15 -0.76 5.53
N LEU A 21 -7.90 -1.19 5.73
CA LEU A 21 -7.47 -1.84 6.97
C LEU A 21 -7.46 -0.86 8.15
N PHE A 22 -7.08 0.40 7.94
CA PHE A 22 -7.23 1.44 8.97
C PHE A 22 -8.70 1.69 9.31
N ALA A 23 -9.56 1.84 8.31
CA ALA A 23 -11.00 2.02 8.53
C ALA A 23 -11.63 0.84 9.28
N TYR A 24 -11.31 -0.40 8.88
CA TYR A 24 -11.81 -1.61 9.51
C TYR A 24 -11.35 -1.74 10.97
N SER A 25 -10.08 -1.45 11.24
CA SER A 25 -9.52 -1.58 12.60
C SER A 25 -9.87 -0.42 13.53
N GLY A 26 -10.46 0.66 13.02
CA GLY A 26 -10.73 1.89 13.79
C GLY A 26 -9.47 2.65 14.21
N LYS A 27 -8.29 2.26 13.71
CA LYS A 27 -7.01 2.94 14.01
C LYS A 27 -6.93 4.26 13.25
N GLN A 28 -6.57 5.32 13.96
CA GLN A 28 -6.31 6.64 13.37
C GLN A 28 -4.96 6.65 12.65
N TYR A 29 -4.86 7.38 11.54
CA TYR A 29 -3.64 7.57 10.77
C TYR A 29 -3.70 8.89 9.98
N GLU A 30 -2.54 9.46 9.65
CA GLU A 30 -2.42 10.55 8.67
C GLU A 30 -2.47 9.97 7.25
N ASP A 31 -3.51 10.30 6.45
CA ASP A 31 -3.57 10.01 5.02
C ASP A 31 -2.87 11.13 4.24
N HIS A 32 -1.55 11.07 4.17
CA HIS A 32 -0.72 12.06 3.50
C HIS A 32 -0.74 11.87 1.98
N ARG A 33 -1.57 12.68 1.30
CA ARG A 33 -1.74 12.62 -0.15
C ARG A 33 -0.81 13.61 -0.85
N ILE A 34 0.05 13.10 -1.72
CA ILE A 34 1.00 13.90 -2.49
C ILE A 34 0.48 14.17 -3.91
N GLU A 35 0.79 15.34 -4.43
CA GLU A 35 0.49 15.71 -5.81
C GLU A 35 1.63 15.31 -6.75
N ALA A 36 1.30 15.06 -8.03
CA ALA A 36 2.28 14.61 -9.01
C ALA A 36 3.43 15.61 -9.22
N ALA A 37 3.17 16.92 -9.01
CA ALA A 37 4.17 17.98 -9.13
C ALA A 37 5.26 17.91 -8.03
N ASP A 38 4.92 17.40 -6.85
CA ASP A 38 5.86 17.28 -5.73
C ASP A 38 6.68 15.99 -5.79
N TRP A 39 6.21 14.99 -6.56
CA TRP A 39 6.84 13.68 -6.65
C TRP A 39 8.34 13.69 -6.98
N PRO A 40 8.85 14.51 -7.93
CA PRO A 40 10.28 14.55 -8.21
C PRO A 40 11.14 14.92 -7.00
N LYS A 41 10.61 15.75 -6.08
CA LYS A 41 11.30 16.18 -4.86
C LYS A 41 11.22 15.13 -3.75
N ILE A 42 10.08 14.43 -3.65
CA ILE A 42 9.81 13.43 -2.61
C ILE A 42 10.46 12.08 -2.93
N LYS A 43 10.43 11.64 -4.20
CA LYS A 43 10.99 10.36 -4.63
C LYS A 43 12.40 10.04 -4.10
N PRO A 44 13.40 10.94 -4.12
CA PRO A 44 14.75 10.63 -3.61
C PRO A 44 14.81 10.44 -2.09
N THR A 45 13.81 10.89 -1.33
CA THR A 45 13.77 10.72 0.14
C THR A 45 13.14 9.41 0.57
N ILE A 46 12.57 8.63 -0.36
CA ILE A 46 11.82 7.41 -0.07
C ILE A 46 12.65 6.18 -0.43
N PRO A 47 12.75 5.17 0.45
CA PRO A 47 13.38 3.89 0.12
C PRO A 47 12.83 3.30 -1.19
N PHE A 48 13.72 2.89 -2.08
CA PHE A 48 13.40 2.34 -3.41
C PHE A 48 12.64 3.30 -4.35
N GLY A 49 12.40 4.56 -3.96
CA GLY A 49 11.77 5.58 -4.81
C GLY A 49 10.36 5.21 -5.30
N LYS A 50 9.57 4.54 -4.45
CA LYS A 50 8.20 4.08 -4.75
C LYS A 50 7.26 4.37 -3.57
N VAL A 51 6.01 4.68 -3.89
CA VAL A 51 4.90 4.79 -2.94
C VAL A 51 3.85 3.70 -3.27
N PRO A 52 3.06 3.20 -2.30
CA PRO A 52 2.89 3.72 -0.94
C PRO A 52 4.02 3.35 0.02
N ILE A 53 4.19 4.19 1.03
CA ILE A 53 4.94 3.89 2.26
C ILE A 53 4.05 4.14 3.48
N LEU A 54 4.26 3.36 4.53
CA LEU A 54 3.68 3.57 5.85
C LEU A 54 4.81 3.85 6.84
N GLU A 55 4.76 4.99 7.49
CA GLU A 55 5.60 5.30 8.64
C GLU A 55 4.90 4.84 9.93
N VAL A 56 5.61 4.09 10.76
CA VAL A 56 5.17 3.60 12.07
C VAL A 56 6.19 4.05 13.10
N ASP A 57 5.87 5.08 13.88
CA ASP A 57 6.79 5.67 14.88
C ASP A 57 8.20 5.97 14.32
N GLY A 58 8.26 6.55 13.11
CA GLY A 58 9.51 6.89 12.42
C GLY A 58 10.13 5.75 11.60
N VAL A 59 9.62 4.51 11.71
CA VAL A 59 10.07 3.38 10.88
C VAL A 59 9.27 3.33 9.58
N ILE A 60 9.96 3.37 8.43
CA ILE A 60 9.33 3.33 7.12
C ILE A 60 9.21 1.89 6.62
N ILE A 61 7.97 1.48 6.32
CA ILE A 61 7.63 0.24 5.63
C ILE A 61 7.20 0.60 4.20
N HIS A 62 7.80 -0.02 3.19
CA HIS A 62 7.41 0.11 1.78
C HIS A 62 6.75 -1.19 1.27
N GLN A 63 6.24 -1.16 0.04
CA GLN A 63 5.41 -2.21 -0.60
C GLN A 63 4.00 -2.34 -0.01
N SER A 64 2.99 -2.06 -0.83
CA SER A 64 1.59 -2.02 -0.40
C SER A 64 1.12 -3.31 0.26
N LEU A 65 1.47 -4.47 -0.31
CA LEU A 65 1.03 -5.77 0.20
C LEU A 65 1.77 -6.19 1.47
N ALA A 66 3.02 -5.76 1.65
CA ALA A 66 3.74 -5.97 2.90
C ALA A 66 3.12 -5.16 4.04
N ILE A 67 2.80 -3.88 3.76
CA ILE A 67 2.09 -3.00 4.71
C ILE A 67 0.70 -3.58 5.03
N ALA A 68 -0.04 -4.03 4.02
CA ALA A 68 -1.36 -4.62 4.20
C ALA A 68 -1.30 -5.88 5.08
N ARG A 69 -0.36 -6.80 4.85
CA ARG A 69 -0.17 -7.99 5.71
C ARG A 69 0.19 -7.63 7.15
N TYR A 70 1.02 -6.61 7.36
CA TYR A 70 1.32 -6.09 8.71
C TYR A 70 0.04 -5.61 9.42
N LEU A 71 -0.74 -4.74 8.78
CA LEU A 71 -1.98 -4.21 9.37
C LEU A 71 -3.08 -5.27 9.52
N ALA A 72 -3.19 -6.21 8.58
CA ALA A 72 -4.16 -7.30 8.65
C ALA A 72 -3.89 -8.24 9.82
N ARG A 73 -2.61 -8.50 10.14
CA ARG A 73 -2.21 -9.27 11.34
C ARG A 73 -2.58 -8.51 12.62
N GLU A 74 -2.26 -7.22 12.68
CA GLU A 74 -2.63 -6.33 13.81
C GLU A 74 -4.15 -6.25 14.03
N ALA A 75 -4.94 -6.32 12.94
CA ALA A 75 -6.39 -6.27 12.99
C ALA A 75 -7.06 -7.65 13.14
N GLY A 76 -6.30 -8.74 13.18
CA GLY A 76 -6.83 -10.10 13.33
C GLY A 76 -7.57 -10.65 12.10
N VAL A 77 -7.33 -10.08 10.91
CA VAL A 77 -8.01 -10.46 9.65
C VAL A 77 -7.08 -11.10 8.61
N ALA A 78 -5.84 -11.41 8.98
CA ALA A 78 -4.90 -12.09 8.09
C ALA A 78 -5.19 -13.59 7.87
N GLY A 79 -6.08 -14.19 8.66
CA GLY A 79 -6.25 -15.65 8.76
C GLY A 79 -5.78 -16.20 10.12
N LYS A 80 -6.40 -17.29 10.59
CA LYS A 80 -6.21 -17.79 11.96
C LYS A 80 -5.06 -18.79 12.07
N THR A 81 -4.66 -19.40 10.96
CA THR A 81 -3.54 -20.36 10.89
C THR A 81 -2.50 -19.93 9.84
N PRO A 82 -1.26 -20.46 9.88
CA PRO A 82 -0.27 -20.16 8.85
C PRO A 82 -0.73 -20.54 7.43
N VAL A 83 -1.49 -21.63 7.28
CA VAL A 83 -2.03 -22.05 5.99
C VAL A 83 -3.14 -21.11 5.52
N GLU A 84 -4.05 -20.70 6.41
CA GLU A 84 -5.07 -19.70 6.05
C GLU A 84 -4.46 -18.36 5.67
N GLN A 85 -3.40 -17.92 6.35
CA GLN A 85 -2.66 -16.71 5.99
C GLN A 85 -2.02 -16.83 4.60
N ALA A 86 -1.41 -17.98 4.29
CA ALA A 86 -0.87 -18.22 2.96
C ALA A 86 -1.96 -18.25 1.87
N LEU A 87 -3.16 -18.74 2.18
CA LEU A 87 -4.30 -18.71 1.25
C LEU A 87 -4.82 -17.29 1.01
N VAL A 88 -4.86 -16.43 2.05
CA VAL A 88 -5.16 -15.00 1.89
C VAL A 88 -4.11 -14.33 1.00
N ASP A 89 -2.83 -14.56 1.29
CA ASP A 89 -1.72 -14.01 0.52
C ASP A 89 -1.79 -14.44 -0.95
N ALA A 90 -2.06 -15.72 -1.22
CA ALA A 90 -2.16 -16.25 -2.58
C ALA A 90 -3.28 -15.58 -3.42
N ILE A 91 -4.45 -15.32 -2.82
CA ILE A 91 -5.53 -14.62 -3.51
C ILE A 91 -5.16 -13.16 -3.78
N VAL A 92 -4.56 -12.49 -2.80
CA VAL A 92 -4.12 -11.09 -2.95
C VAL A 92 -3.05 -10.96 -4.04
N ASP A 93 -2.06 -11.84 -4.04
CA ASP A 93 -0.98 -11.84 -5.04
C ASP A 93 -1.51 -12.21 -6.43
N THR A 94 -2.45 -13.16 -6.55
CA THR A 94 -3.12 -13.47 -7.82
C THR A 94 -3.82 -12.24 -8.42
N ILE A 95 -4.46 -11.43 -7.56
CA ILE A 95 -5.09 -10.18 -8.00
C ILE A 95 -4.02 -9.15 -8.38
N ASP A 96 -2.96 -8.99 -7.59
CA ASP A 96 -1.91 -8.00 -7.89
C ASP A 96 -1.15 -8.34 -9.18
N ASP A 97 -0.82 -9.62 -9.41
CA ASP A 97 -0.23 -10.10 -10.65
C ASP A 97 -1.07 -9.64 -11.85
N PHE A 98 -2.38 -9.90 -11.83
CA PHE A 98 -3.28 -9.44 -12.88
C PHE A 98 -3.33 -7.91 -13.01
N MET A 99 -3.43 -7.19 -11.89
CA MET A 99 -3.50 -5.72 -11.88
C MET A 99 -2.20 -5.05 -12.37
N THR A 100 -1.04 -5.71 -12.22
CA THR A 100 0.25 -5.20 -12.70
C THR A 100 0.41 -5.28 -14.22
N LEU A 101 -0.35 -6.14 -14.89
CA LEU A 101 -0.33 -6.29 -16.36
C LEU A 101 -0.95 -5.08 -17.08
N PHE A 102 -1.78 -4.29 -16.38
CA PHE A 102 -2.38 -3.11 -16.97
C PHE A 102 -1.33 -2.00 -17.18
N PRO A 103 -1.28 -1.40 -18.38
CA PRO A 103 -0.28 -0.39 -18.74
C PRO A 103 -0.66 1.00 -18.19
N TRP A 104 -0.77 1.15 -16.86
CA TRP A 104 -1.25 2.37 -16.19
C TRP A 104 -0.44 3.64 -16.50
N ALA A 105 0.80 3.49 -16.98
CA ALA A 105 1.71 4.58 -17.31
C ALA A 105 2.23 4.53 -18.76
N GLU A 106 1.61 3.73 -19.63
CA GLU A 106 1.99 3.66 -21.04
C GLU A 106 1.70 5.00 -21.72
N LYS A 107 2.71 5.50 -22.42
CA LYS A 107 2.67 6.79 -23.13
C LYS A 107 2.47 6.61 -24.63
N ASN A 108 2.73 5.40 -25.14
CA ASN A 108 2.47 5.04 -26.51
C ASN A 108 0.96 4.82 -26.72
N GLN A 109 0.34 5.71 -27.47
CA GLN A 109 -1.10 5.65 -27.74
C GLN A 109 -1.48 4.48 -28.66
N ASP A 110 -0.52 3.90 -29.38
CA ASP A 110 -0.73 2.78 -30.30
C ASP A 110 -0.86 1.42 -29.58
N VAL A 111 -0.61 1.37 -28.28
CA VAL A 111 -0.64 0.16 -27.43
C VAL A 111 -1.96 0.06 -26.63
N ARG A 112 -2.99 0.85 -26.99
CA ARG A 112 -4.29 0.85 -26.30
C ARG A 112 -5.21 -0.29 -26.71
#